data_AF-A0A849G7B5-F1
#
_entry.id   AF-A0A849G7B5-F1
#
_cell.length_a   1.000
_cell.length_b   1.000
_cell.length_c   1.000
_cell.angle_alpha   90.00
_cell.angle_beta   90.00
_cell.angle_gamma   90.00
#
_symmetry.space_group_name_H-M   'P 1'
#
loop_
_entity.id
_entity.type
_entity.pdbx_description
1 polymer ?
#
loop_
_entity_poly.entity_id
_entity_poly.type
_entity_poly.pdbx_seq_one_letter_code
_entity_poly.pdbx_strand_id
1 'polypeptide(L)'
;MTKPKLRSQEWFNNPDNQEMTALYLERYLNYGLTREELQSGKPIIGIAQTGSDLSPCNRHHIELAKRVRDGVIASGGTVIEIPVHPIQETGKRPTAMLDRNLAYLSLTETLYGYPIDGVVLMIGCDKTTPALLMAAATVNIPAVALSVGPMLNGWFRGKRTGSGTIVWKAREMHAAGEIDDDGFMELVASSTPSTGYCNTMGTASTMNSLAEALGMQLPGSAAIPAPYRERGQISYRTGQQIVEMVNSDRRPSDIMTREAFENAVVVNSAIGGSTNAPIHLNAIARHLGVPLDNDDWQGLGHKVPLLVNLQPAGEYLGEDYHRAGGVPAVIGELLEKGLLPHPDALTANGRTMAENCEGRRSENSDVIKTVDQPMLKDAGFINLKGNLFDSAIMKTSVISKEFRDRYLSNPDDP
;
A
#
# COMPACT_ATOMS: atom_id res chain seq x y z
N MET A 1 -13.71 -10.82 -31.31
CA MET A 1 -12.34 -10.26 -31.21
C MET A 1 -11.41 -11.40 -30.84
N THR A 2 -10.34 -11.61 -31.59
CA THR A 2 -9.28 -12.58 -31.25
C THR A 2 -8.57 -12.12 -29.99
N LYS A 3 -8.40 -12.99 -28.99
CA LYS A 3 -7.65 -12.67 -27.77
C LYS A 3 -6.22 -12.22 -28.15
N PRO A 4 -5.67 -11.16 -27.54
CA PRO A 4 -4.28 -10.78 -27.79
C PRO A 4 -3.33 -11.92 -27.45
N LYS A 5 -2.26 -12.07 -28.24
CA LYS A 5 -1.19 -13.05 -27.96
C LYS A 5 -0.46 -12.61 -26.70
N LEU A 6 -0.56 -13.40 -25.63
CA LEU A 6 0.11 -13.14 -24.37
C LEU A 6 1.61 -13.41 -24.47
N ARG A 7 2.42 -12.67 -23.70
CA ARG A 7 3.88 -12.78 -23.76
C ARG A 7 4.40 -14.15 -23.32
N SER A 8 3.71 -14.83 -22.41
CA SER A 8 4.04 -16.21 -22.01
C SER A 8 4.04 -17.20 -23.18
N GLN A 9 3.33 -16.91 -24.28
CA GLN A 9 3.32 -17.75 -25.47
C GLN A 9 4.69 -17.80 -26.16
N GLU A 10 5.54 -16.79 -25.99
CA GLU A 10 6.92 -16.81 -26.51
C GLU A 10 7.80 -17.87 -25.84
N TRP A 11 7.42 -18.31 -24.63
CA TRP A 11 8.08 -19.41 -23.92
C TRP A 11 7.36 -20.74 -24.12
N PHE A 12 6.04 -20.77 -23.86
CA PHE A 12 5.32 -22.04 -23.76
C PHE A 12 4.66 -22.49 -25.06
N ASN A 13 4.57 -21.64 -26.08
CA ASN A 13 3.85 -21.96 -27.31
C ASN A 13 4.37 -21.18 -28.53
N ASN A 14 5.69 -21.13 -28.71
CA ASN A 14 6.30 -20.40 -29.83
C ASN A 14 6.44 -21.32 -31.05
N PRO A 15 5.60 -21.16 -32.11
CA PRO A 15 5.65 -22.03 -33.28
C PRO A 15 6.93 -21.86 -34.09
N ASP A 16 7.60 -20.70 -33.98
CA ASP A 16 8.80 -20.36 -34.73
C ASP A 16 10.07 -20.97 -34.10
N ASN A 17 9.98 -21.45 -32.85
CA ASN A 17 11.10 -22.08 -32.15
C ASN A 17 10.62 -23.22 -31.23
N GLN A 18 10.31 -24.36 -31.84
CA GLN A 18 9.79 -25.54 -31.13
C GLN A 18 10.81 -26.15 -30.16
N GLU A 19 12.10 -26.12 -30.49
CA GLU A 19 13.18 -26.62 -29.63
C GLU A 19 13.25 -25.83 -28.33
N MET A 20 13.29 -24.49 -28.42
CA MET A 20 13.28 -23.65 -27.22
C MET A 20 11.96 -23.76 -26.46
N THR A 21 10.83 -23.86 -27.15
CA THR A 21 9.53 -24.10 -26.50
C THR A 21 9.55 -25.38 -25.66
N ALA A 22 10.10 -26.48 -26.21
CA ALA A 22 10.24 -27.74 -25.48
C ALA A 22 11.16 -27.60 -24.26
N LEU A 23 12.28 -26.88 -24.41
CA LEU A 23 13.23 -26.61 -23.33
C LEU A 23 12.62 -25.77 -22.19
N TYR A 24 11.91 -24.70 -22.53
CA TYR A 24 11.23 -23.85 -21.54
C TYR A 24 10.14 -24.61 -20.80
N LEU A 25 9.41 -25.48 -21.50
CA LEU A 25 8.30 -26.24 -20.92
C LEU A 25 8.79 -27.35 -19.97
N GLU A 26 9.87 -28.06 -20.31
CA GLU A 26 10.35 -29.27 -19.62
C GLU A 26 10.38 -29.14 -18.10
N ARG A 27 11.03 -28.09 -17.59
CA ARG A 27 11.26 -27.98 -16.15
C ARG A 27 10.04 -27.55 -15.36
N TYR A 28 9.10 -26.82 -15.96
CA TYR A 28 7.88 -26.38 -15.27
C TYR A 28 6.89 -27.52 -14.98
N LEU A 29 7.01 -28.66 -15.66
CA LEU A 29 6.17 -29.84 -15.40
C LEU A 29 6.59 -30.64 -14.14
N ASN A 30 7.80 -30.41 -13.62
CA ASN A 30 8.43 -31.34 -12.66
C ASN A 30 7.78 -31.36 -11.25
N TYR A 31 6.88 -30.42 -10.95
CA TYR A 31 6.13 -30.36 -9.69
C TYR A 31 4.61 -30.53 -9.88
N GLY A 32 4.18 -30.97 -11.08
CA GLY A 32 2.81 -31.39 -11.33
C GLY A 32 1.96 -30.44 -12.18
N LEU A 33 2.50 -29.31 -12.68
CA LEU A 33 1.83 -28.58 -13.75
C LEU A 33 1.75 -29.46 -15.00
N THR A 34 0.62 -29.39 -15.68
CA THR A 34 0.39 -30.12 -16.93
C THR A 34 0.78 -29.29 -18.15
N ARG A 35 1.11 -29.99 -19.24
CA ARG A 35 1.30 -29.36 -20.55
C ARG A 35 0.05 -28.58 -20.99
N GLU A 36 -1.14 -29.09 -20.67
CA GLU A 36 -2.41 -28.43 -20.96
C GLU A 36 -2.51 -27.07 -20.24
N GLU A 37 -2.17 -27.00 -18.95
CA GLU A 37 -2.18 -25.73 -18.21
C GLU A 37 -1.25 -24.68 -18.85
N LEU A 38 -0.02 -25.08 -19.22
CA LEU A 38 0.98 -24.17 -19.78
C LEU A 38 0.71 -23.77 -21.24
N GLN A 39 0.10 -24.64 -22.05
CA GLN A 39 -0.15 -24.39 -23.48
C GLN A 39 -1.60 -24.02 -23.82
N SER A 40 -2.49 -23.93 -22.83
CA SER A 40 -3.91 -23.57 -23.04
C SER A 40 -4.15 -22.14 -23.54
N GLY A 41 -3.13 -21.28 -23.53
CA GLY A 41 -3.29 -19.84 -23.80
C GLY A 41 -3.93 -19.06 -22.66
N LYS A 42 -4.12 -19.69 -21.48
CA LYS A 42 -4.53 -19.00 -20.25
C LYS A 42 -3.42 -18.05 -19.78
N PRO A 43 -3.78 -16.90 -19.16
CA PRO A 43 -2.81 -16.03 -18.52
C PRO A 43 -1.96 -16.74 -17.48
N ILE A 44 -0.64 -16.57 -17.56
CA ILE A 44 0.29 -16.96 -16.49
C ILE A 44 0.40 -15.80 -15.51
N ILE A 45 -0.13 -15.98 -14.30
CA ILE A 45 -0.17 -14.97 -13.25
C ILE A 45 0.94 -15.22 -12.23
N GLY A 46 1.81 -14.23 -12.07
CA GLY A 46 2.78 -14.15 -10.99
C GLY A 46 2.13 -13.74 -9.67
N ILE A 47 2.50 -14.38 -8.56
CA ILE A 47 2.22 -13.87 -7.21
C ILE A 47 3.55 -13.45 -6.61
N ALA A 48 3.80 -12.13 -6.53
CA ALA A 48 5.02 -11.58 -5.95
C ALA A 48 4.96 -11.65 -4.42
N GLN A 49 5.48 -12.74 -3.85
CA GLN A 49 5.39 -13.11 -2.43
C GLN A 49 6.45 -12.38 -1.60
N THR A 50 6.01 -11.62 -0.61
CA THR A 50 6.88 -10.86 0.32
C THR A 50 6.84 -11.40 1.75
N GLY A 51 5.99 -12.38 2.03
CA GLY A 51 5.87 -13.03 3.33
C GLY A 51 6.99 -14.06 3.56
N SER A 52 7.58 -14.01 4.75
CA SER A 52 8.57 -14.98 5.23
C SER A 52 8.65 -14.93 6.75
N ASP A 53 9.34 -15.90 7.37
CA ASP A 53 9.62 -15.84 8.82
C ASP A 53 10.48 -14.63 9.19
N LEU A 54 11.35 -14.18 8.27
CA LEU A 54 12.14 -12.94 8.45
C LEU A 54 11.27 -11.68 8.36
N SER A 55 10.13 -11.73 7.67
CA SER A 55 9.26 -10.57 7.41
C SER A 55 7.87 -10.75 8.06
N PRO A 56 7.77 -10.69 9.41
CA PRO A 56 6.56 -10.98 10.16
C PRO A 56 5.36 -10.10 9.77
N CYS A 57 5.62 -8.84 9.37
CA CYS A 57 4.59 -7.93 8.89
C CYS A 57 3.83 -8.48 7.68
N ASN A 58 4.53 -9.19 6.78
CA ASN A 58 3.97 -9.72 5.54
C ASN A 58 3.75 -11.23 5.60
N ARG A 59 4.15 -11.91 6.68
CA ARG A 59 4.14 -13.37 6.78
C ARG A 59 2.78 -13.99 6.50
N HIS A 60 1.68 -13.31 6.81
CA HIS A 60 0.34 -13.82 6.51
C HIS A 60 0.08 -14.00 5.00
N HIS A 61 0.85 -13.34 4.13
CA HIS A 61 0.78 -13.56 2.69
C HIS A 61 1.11 -15.01 2.26
N ILE A 62 1.80 -15.80 3.09
CA ILE A 62 1.96 -17.25 2.88
C ILE A 62 0.60 -17.96 2.84
N GLU A 63 -0.35 -17.51 3.66
CA GLU A 63 -1.71 -18.05 3.69
C GLU A 63 -2.60 -17.36 2.64
N LEU A 64 -2.49 -16.05 2.48
CA LEU A 64 -3.31 -15.29 1.53
C LEU A 64 -3.00 -15.64 0.07
N ALA A 65 -1.77 -16.02 -0.27
CA ALA A 65 -1.40 -16.47 -1.60
C ALA A 65 -2.22 -17.68 -2.06
N LYS A 66 -2.64 -18.55 -1.14
CA LYS A 66 -3.54 -19.68 -1.44
C LYS A 66 -4.90 -19.17 -1.94
N ARG A 67 -5.47 -18.14 -1.29
CA ARG A 67 -6.72 -17.52 -1.71
C ARG A 67 -6.61 -16.76 -3.03
N VAL A 68 -5.49 -16.07 -3.25
CA VAL A 68 -5.19 -15.44 -4.55
C VAL A 68 -5.13 -16.51 -5.65
N ARG A 69 -4.40 -17.61 -5.41
CA ARG A 69 -4.28 -18.74 -6.32
C ARG A 69 -5.65 -19.31 -6.70
N ASP A 70 -6.51 -19.55 -5.71
CA ASP A 70 -7.87 -20.04 -5.94
C ASP A 70 -8.68 -19.08 -6.85
N GLY A 71 -8.54 -17.77 -6.67
CA GLY A 71 -9.21 -16.75 -7.48
C GLY A 71 -8.71 -16.71 -8.93
N VAL A 72 -7.40 -16.84 -9.12
CA VAL A 72 -6.78 -16.91 -10.46
C VAL A 72 -7.25 -18.16 -11.20
N ILE A 73 -7.17 -19.33 -10.56
CA ILE A 73 -7.58 -20.60 -11.16
C ILE A 73 -9.07 -20.57 -11.52
N ALA A 74 -9.92 -20.09 -10.61
CA ALA A 74 -11.36 -19.96 -10.84
C ALA A 74 -11.70 -19.02 -12.00
N SER A 75 -10.80 -18.09 -12.35
CA SER A 75 -10.99 -17.14 -13.44
C SER A 75 -10.28 -17.54 -14.73
N GLY A 76 -9.69 -18.74 -14.77
CA GLY A 76 -9.04 -19.28 -15.96
C GLY A 76 -7.62 -18.80 -16.18
N GLY A 77 -6.86 -18.52 -15.12
CA GLY A 77 -5.40 -18.32 -15.17
C GLY A 77 -4.61 -19.50 -14.59
N THR A 78 -3.30 -19.50 -14.83
CA THR A 78 -2.32 -20.43 -14.25
C THR A 78 -1.40 -19.65 -13.31
N VAL A 79 -1.04 -20.20 -12.14
CA VAL A 79 -0.35 -19.44 -11.08
C VAL A 79 1.09 -19.88 -10.91
N ILE A 80 2.01 -18.92 -10.91
CA ILE A 80 3.40 -19.08 -10.49
C ILE A 80 3.67 -18.13 -9.32
N GLU A 81 4.02 -18.69 -8.16
CA GLU A 81 4.39 -17.88 -6.99
C GLU A 81 5.89 -17.57 -7.03
N ILE A 82 6.24 -16.30 -6.81
CA ILE A 82 7.57 -15.74 -7.02
C ILE A 82 8.02 -15.09 -5.72
N PRO A 83 9.08 -15.57 -5.05
CA PRO A 83 9.63 -14.90 -3.89
C PRO A 83 10.25 -13.56 -4.28
N VAL A 84 10.11 -12.56 -3.42
CA VAL A 84 10.76 -11.26 -3.55
C VAL A 84 11.82 -11.09 -2.47
N HIS A 85 12.87 -10.31 -2.74
CA HIS A 85 13.85 -9.89 -1.73
C HIS A 85 13.14 -9.45 -0.43
N PRO A 86 13.41 -10.10 0.72
CA PRO A 86 12.66 -9.85 1.93
C PRO A 86 12.98 -8.46 2.50
N ILE A 87 11.95 -7.79 3.01
CA ILE A 87 12.07 -6.48 3.65
C ILE A 87 11.32 -6.54 4.97
N GLN A 88 12.05 -6.23 6.04
CA GLN A 88 11.51 -6.07 7.37
C GLN A 88 12.11 -4.80 8.00
N GLU A 89 11.26 -3.79 8.25
CA GLU A 89 11.69 -2.43 8.59
C GLU A 89 12.54 -2.37 9.87
N THR A 90 12.09 -3.01 10.96
CA THR A 90 12.65 -2.78 12.30
C THR A 90 13.90 -3.61 12.62
N GLY A 91 14.17 -4.66 11.85
CA GLY A 91 15.26 -5.62 12.03
C GLY A 91 16.37 -5.46 11.00
N LYS A 92 16.16 -4.69 9.92
CA LYS A 92 17.21 -4.38 8.94
C LYS A 92 18.13 -3.27 9.41
N ARG A 93 19.45 -3.50 9.31
CA ARG A 93 20.51 -2.51 9.52
C ARG A 93 21.31 -2.29 8.23
N PRO A 94 21.76 -1.06 7.93
CA PRO A 94 21.53 0.18 8.67
C PRO A 94 20.10 0.73 8.54
N THR A 95 19.39 0.41 7.45
CA THR A 95 17.97 0.76 7.25
C THR A 95 17.37 -0.08 6.12
N ALA A 96 16.06 -0.39 6.22
CA ALA A 96 15.31 -1.07 5.15
C ALA A 96 15.10 -0.21 3.89
N MET A 97 15.35 1.11 3.94
CA MET A 97 15.28 1.95 2.75
C MET A 97 16.27 1.50 1.65
N LEU A 98 17.42 0.92 2.03
CA LEU A 98 18.38 0.33 1.09
C LEU A 98 17.75 -0.83 0.30
N ASP A 99 16.93 -1.64 0.96
CA ASP A 99 16.32 -2.82 0.36
C ASP A 99 15.16 -2.46 -0.58
N ARG A 100 14.59 -1.25 -0.51
CA ARG A 100 13.52 -0.82 -1.43
C ARG A 100 13.95 -0.95 -2.89
N ASN A 101 15.12 -0.37 -3.23
CA ASN A 101 15.62 -0.37 -4.60
C ASN A 101 16.18 -1.75 -5.00
N LEU A 102 16.69 -2.53 -4.04
CA LEU A 102 17.16 -3.89 -4.29
C LEU A 102 16.00 -4.84 -4.62
N ALA A 103 14.91 -4.78 -3.84
CA ALA A 103 13.70 -5.54 -4.12
C ALA A 103 13.04 -5.11 -5.43
N TYR A 104 13.00 -3.80 -5.71
CA TYR A 104 12.59 -3.27 -7.00
C TYR A 104 13.38 -3.90 -8.17
N LEU A 105 14.71 -3.87 -8.09
CA LEU A 105 15.58 -4.38 -9.15
C LEU A 105 15.35 -5.88 -9.36
N SER A 106 15.38 -6.66 -8.28
CA SER A 106 15.18 -8.11 -8.33
C SER A 106 13.82 -8.49 -8.93
N LEU A 107 12.75 -7.78 -8.55
CA LEU A 107 11.41 -8.06 -9.06
C LEU A 107 11.27 -7.62 -10.52
N THR A 108 11.86 -6.49 -10.92
CA THR A 108 11.85 -6.02 -12.31
C THR A 108 12.45 -7.08 -13.26
N GLU A 109 13.64 -7.59 -12.92
CA GLU A 109 14.30 -8.65 -13.69
C GLU A 109 13.45 -9.93 -13.75
N THR A 110 12.78 -10.26 -12.63
CA THR A 110 11.95 -11.46 -12.57
C THR A 110 10.69 -11.33 -13.42
N LEU A 111 9.99 -10.20 -13.37
CA LEU A 111 8.77 -10.01 -14.15
C LEU A 111 9.07 -9.90 -15.65
N TYR A 112 10.16 -9.23 -16.03
CA TYR A 112 10.56 -9.11 -17.43
C TYR A 112 11.17 -10.40 -18.00
N GLY A 113 12.02 -11.09 -17.24
CA GLY A 113 12.78 -12.25 -17.72
C GLY A 113 12.02 -13.58 -17.79
N TYR A 114 10.87 -13.70 -17.12
CA TYR A 114 10.09 -14.94 -17.03
C TYR A 114 8.71 -14.81 -17.71
N PRO A 115 8.05 -15.93 -18.09
CA PRO A 115 6.78 -15.92 -18.83
C PRO A 115 5.57 -15.57 -17.95
N ILE A 116 5.50 -14.32 -17.49
CA ILE A 116 4.45 -13.79 -16.61
C ILE A 116 3.63 -12.75 -17.38
N ASP A 117 2.32 -12.97 -17.50
CA ASP A 117 1.41 -12.09 -18.25
C ASP A 117 0.77 -11.02 -17.36
N GLY A 118 0.63 -11.29 -16.06
CA GLY A 118 0.19 -10.31 -15.07
C GLY A 118 0.64 -10.71 -13.67
N VAL A 119 0.60 -9.78 -12.71
CA VAL A 119 1.14 -10.00 -11.36
C VAL A 119 0.24 -9.48 -10.25
N VAL A 120 0.09 -10.28 -9.19
CA VAL A 120 -0.42 -9.82 -7.90
C VAL A 120 0.75 -9.43 -7.00
N LEU A 121 0.77 -8.17 -6.60
CA LEU A 121 1.80 -7.57 -5.75
C LEU A 121 1.39 -7.74 -4.28
N MET A 122 1.97 -8.71 -3.57
CA MET A 122 1.67 -8.95 -2.15
C MET A 122 2.40 -7.90 -1.31
N ILE A 123 1.74 -6.78 -0.98
CA ILE A 123 2.33 -5.62 -0.30
C ILE A 123 1.98 -5.59 1.20
N GLY A 124 2.74 -4.84 2.00
CA GLY A 124 2.49 -4.73 3.43
C GLY A 124 3.43 -3.76 4.14
N CYS A 125 4.52 -4.29 4.70
CA CYS A 125 5.58 -3.56 5.41
C CYS A 125 6.08 -2.36 4.60
N ASP A 126 6.41 -1.27 5.29
CA ASP A 126 6.82 0.04 4.79
C ASP A 126 7.32 0.09 3.34
N LYS A 127 8.46 -0.56 3.05
CA LYS A 127 9.14 -0.43 1.75
C LYS A 127 8.70 -1.46 0.70
N THR A 128 7.92 -2.48 1.08
CA THR A 128 7.42 -3.49 0.12
C THR A 128 6.44 -2.88 -0.87
N THR A 129 5.51 -2.04 -0.41
CA THR A 129 4.54 -1.36 -1.28
C THR A 129 5.21 -0.54 -2.38
N PRO A 130 6.10 0.42 -2.09
CA PRO A 130 6.74 1.18 -3.14
C PRO A 130 7.67 0.34 -4.01
N ALA A 131 8.43 -0.62 -3.45
CA ALA A 131 9.33 -1.45 -4.24
C ALA A 131 8.59 -2.26 -5.32
N LEU A 132 7.45 -2.87 -4.95
CA LEU A 132 6.64 -3.66 -5.87
C LEU A 132 5.90 -2.79 -6.90
N LEU A 133 5.39 -1.63 -6.50
CA LEU A 133 4.76 -0.68 -7.43
C LEU A 133 5.77 -0.09 -8.43
N MET A 134 7.00 0.22 -7.99
CA MET A 134 8.08 0.65 -8.88
C MET A 134 8.41 -0.42 -9.92
N ALA A 135 8.47 -1.69 -9.53
CA ALA A 135 8.79 -2.79 -10.45
C ALA A 135 7.67 -3.01 -11.47
N ALA A 136 6.42 -2.99 -11.01
CA ALA A 136 5.26 -3.06 -11.88
C ALA A 136 5.19 -1.88 -12.85
N ALA A 137 5.49 -0.67 -12.40
CA ALA A 137 5.59 0.51 -13.25
C ALA A 137 6.65 0.36 -14.35
N THR A 138 7.86 -0.11 -14.00
CA THR A 138 8.96 -0.29 -14.97
C THR A 138 8.65 -1.36 -16.02
N VAL A 139 8.10 -2.52 -15.61
CA VAL A 139 7.82 -3.63 -16.54
C VAL A 139 6.52 -3.41 -17.32
N ASN A 140 5.56 -2.71 -16.70
CA ASN A 140 4.29 -2.29 -17.28
C ASN A 140 3.44 -3.42 -17.87
N ILE A 141 3.47 -4.61 -17.26
CA ILE A 141 2.46 -5.66 -17.45
C ILE A 141 1.30 -5.45 -16.47
N PRO A 142 0.07 -5.94 -16.76
CA PRO A 142 -1.07 -5.87 -15.85
C PRO A 142 -0.69 -6.28 -14.41
N ALA A 143 -0.98 -5.41 -13.44
CA ALA A 143 -0.59 -5.62 -12.06
C ALA A 143 -1.64 -5.08 -11.08
N VAL A 144 -1.88 -5.81 -9.99
CA VAL A 144 -2.78 -5.39 -8.91
C VAL A 144 -2.11 -5.64 -7.55
N ALA A 145 -2.24 -4.69 -6.63
CA ALA A 145 -1.68 -4.79 -5.29
C ALA A 145 -2.67 -5.33 -4.26
N LEU A 146 -2.16 -6.19 -3.38
CA LEU A 146 -2.90 -6.79 -2.27
C LEU A 146 -2.18 -6.52 -0.95
N SER A 147 -2.81 -5.72 -0.11
CA SER A 147 -2.35 -5.48 1.25
C SER A 147 -2.46 -6.73 2.11
N VAL A 148 -1.48 -6.97 2.98
CA VAL A 148 -1.60 -7.97 4.05
C VAL A 148 -2.61 -7.52 5.12
N GLY A 149 -2.62 -6.23 5.46
CA GLY A 149 -3.49 -5.62 6.46
C GLY A 149 -2.76 -5.27 7.78
N PRO A 150 -3.28 -4.32 8.57
CA PRO A 150 -2.74 -4.00 9.88
C PRO A 150 -2.94 -5.14 10.87
N MET A 151 -2.12 -5.16 11.92
CA MET A 151 -2.39 -5.93 13.13
C MET A 151 -3.68 -5.46 13.82
N LEU A 152 -4.22 -6.31 14.69
CA LEU A 152 -5.27 -5.93 15.62
C LEU A 152 -4.81 -4.83 16.59
N ASN A 153 -5.75 -4.21 17.28
CA ASN A 153 -5.52 -3.20 18.29
C ASN A 153 -4.79 -3.82 19.50
N GLY A 154 -3.65 -3.24 19.87
CA GLY A 154 -2.95 -3.57 21.11
C GLY A 154 -3.64 -2.97 22.32
N TRP A 155 -3.56 -3.65 23.47
CA TRP A 155 -4.14 -3.17 24.72
C TRP A 155 -3.20 -3.45 25.90
N PHE A 156 -3.02 -2.45 26.76
CA PHE A 156 -2.31 -2.57 28.02
C PHE A 156 -3.07 -1.84 29.11
N ARG A 157 -3.53 -2.58 30.14
CA ARG A 157 -4.30 -2.05 31.28
C ARG A 157 -5.50 -1.16 30.85
N GLY A 158 -6.25 -1.62 29.85
CA GLY A 158 -7.43 -0.91 29.32
C GLY A 158 -7.13 0.27 28.40
N LYS A 159 -5.86 0.57 28.11
CA LYS A 159 -5.44 1.61 27.16
C LYS A 159 -4.94 0.99 25.86
N ARG A 160 -5.26 1.63 24.72
CA ARG A 160 -4.77 1.20 23.40
C ARG A 160 -3.24 1.37 23.31
N THR A 161 -2.57 0.41 22.71
CA THR A 161 -1.12 0.44 22.44
C THR A 161 -0.86 0.30 20.95
N GLY A 162 -0.61 1.44 20.29
CA GLY A 162 -0.30 1.50 18.87
C GLY A 162 1.15 1.13 18.57
N SER A 163 1.35 0.25 17.58
CA SER A 163 2.68 -0.17 17.14
C SER A 163 3.48 1.02 16.59
N GLY A 164 4.76 1.10 16.97
CA GLY A 164 5.65 2.23 16.69
C GLY A 164 5.46 3.40 17.67
N THR A 165 4.23 3.89 17.84
CA THR A 165 3.94 5.02 18.74
C THR A 165 4.19 4.68 20.21
N ILE A 166 3.84 3.46 20.64
CA ILE A 166 4.00 3.05 22.04
C ILE A 166 5.45 3.07 22.53
N VAL A 167 6.41 2.86 21.63
CA VAL A 167 7.84 2.83 21.97
C VAL A 167 8.29 4.20 22.50
N TRP A 168 7.78 5.29 21.93
CA TRP A 168 8.07 6.64 22.41
C TRP A 168 7.54 6.86 23.83
N LYS A 169 6.28 6.45 24.06
CA LYS A 169 5.68 6.59 25.39
C LYS A 169 6.37 5.71 26.43
N ALA A 170 6.72 4.48 26.07
CA ALA A 170 7.47 3.58 26.94
C ALA A 170 8.85 4.17 27.29
N ARG A 171 9.54 4.80 26.33
CA ARG A 171 10.83 5.47 26.56
C ARG A 171 10.71 6.64 27.53
N GLU A 172 9.66 7.47 27.39
CA GLU A 172 9.40 8.57 28.33
C GLU A 172 9.17 8.05 29.76
N MET A 173 8.32 7.04 29.91
CA MET A 173 7.98 6.45 31.22
C MET A 173 9.19 5.78 31.86
N HIS A 174 10.01 5.09 31.07
CA HIS A 174 11.25 4.46 31.53
C HIS A 174 12.27 5.50 31.98
N ALA A 175 12.47 6.56 31.18
CA ALA A 175 13.37 7.67 31.55
C ALA A 175 12.91 8.42 32.81
N ALA A 176 11.60 8.48 33.06
CA ALA A 176 11.01 9.04 34.27
C ALA A 176 11.06 8.09 35.49
N GLY A 177 11.48 6.83 35.31
CA GLY A 177 11.49 5.82 36.37
C GLY A 177 10.11 5.27 36.74
N GLU A 178 9.09 5.48 35.90
CA GLU A 178 7.73 4.98 36.12
C GLU A 178 7.58 3.48 35.79
N ILE A 179 8.45 2.96 34.92
CA ILE A 179 8.55 1.55 34.55
C ILE A 179 10.02 1.13 34.53
N ASP A 180 10.28 -0.15 34.82
CA ASP A 180 11.58 -0.80 34.70
C ASP A 180 11.79 -1.39 33.29
N ASP A 181 12.91 -2.09 33.10
CA ASP A 181 13.27 -2.69 31.80
C ASP A 181 12.25 -3.74 31.34
N ASP A 182 11.74 -4.56 32.26
CA ASP A 182 10.73 -5.57 31.95
C ASP A 182 9.38 -4.91 31.62
N GLY A 183 8.96 -3.91 32.39
CA GLY A 183 7.76 -3.12 32.12
C GLY A 183 7.84 -2.37 30.78
N PHE A 184 9.03 -1.90 30.40
CA PHE A 184 9.28 -1.32 29.07
C PHE A 184 9.03 -2.36 27.97
N MET A 185 9.61 -3.56 28.09
CA MET A 185 9.46 -4.63 27.11
C MET A 185 8.00 -5.12 27.02
N GLU A 186 7.32 -5.29 28.15
CA GLU A 186 5.92 -5.72 28.22
C GLU A 186 5.00 -4.69 27.52
N LEU A 187 5.20 -3.40 27.81
CA LEU A 187 4.41 -2.32 27.21
C LEU A 187 4.62 -2.28 25.69
N VAL A 188 5.85 -2.40 25.20
CA VAL A 188 6.13 -2.42 23.76
C VAL A 188 5.53 -3.66 23.09
N ALA A 189 5.70 -4.84 23.69
CA ALA A 189 5.18 -6.11 23.18
C ALA A 189 3.64 -6.11 23.06
N SER A 190 2.94 -5.42 23.98
CA SER A 190 1.48 -5.31 23.95
C SER A 190 0.91 -4.70 22.65
N SER A 191 1.73 -3.97 21.89
CA SER A 191 1.35 -3.36 20.60
C SER A 191 1.39 -4.29 19.40
N THR A 192 1.81 -5.55 19.59
CA THR A 192 1.95 -6.57 18.53
C THR A 192 1.05 -7.79 18.81
N PRO A 193 -0.30 -7.64 18.80
CA PRO A 193 -1.23 -8.69 19.25
C PRO A 193 -1.53 -9.77 18.21
N SER A 194 -1.15 -9.57 16.94
CA SER A 194 -1.53 -10.48 15.84
C SER A 194 -0.54 -10.42 14.67
N THR A 195 -0.79 -11.21 13.63
CA THR A 195 -0.15 -10.98 12.32
C THR A 195 -0.62 -9.67 11.68
N GLY A 196 0.16 -9.13 10.75
CA GLY A 196 -0.09 -7.87 10.05
C GLY A 196 1.04 -6.85 10.24
N TYR A 197 0.93 -5.72 9.56
CA TYR A 197 1.85 -4.57 9.73
C TYR A 197 1.39 -3.63 10.86
N CYS A 198 2.15 -2.55 11.13
CA CYS A 198 1.84 -1.57 12.18
C CYS A 198 0.39 -1.06 12.13
N ASN A 199 -0.33 -1.14 13.25
CA ASN A 199 -1.75 -0.78 13.38
C ASN A 199 -2.00 0.73 13.60
N THR A 200 -0.98 1.57 13.44
CA THR A 200 -1.07 3.05 13.46
C THR A 200 -1.05 3.58 12.02
N MET A 201 -1.32 4.87 11.82
CA MET A 201 -1.08 5.58 10.55
C MET A 201 0.43 5.87 10.34
N GLY A 202 1.24 4.81 10.46
CA GLY A 202 2.64 4.80 10.06
C GLY A 202 2.80 4.62 8.54
N THR A 203 4.03 4.38 8.08
CA THR A 203 4.31 4.24 6.64
C THR A 203 3.58 3.07 6.01
N ALA A 204 3.49 1.90 6.67
CA ALA A 204 2.75 0.76 6.13
C ALA A 204 1.27 1.09 5.84
N SER A 205 0.51 1.55 6.83
CA SER A 205 -0.90 1.96 6.65
C SER A 205 -1.05 3.09 5.62
N THR A 206 -0.12 4.05 5.62
CA THR A 206 -0.07 5.14 4.63
C THR A 206 0.08 4.57 3.22
N MET A 207 1.16 3.84 2.94
CA MET A 207 1.47 3.37 1.59
C MET A 207 0.45 2.36 1.08
N ASN A 208 -0.13 1.53 1.94
CA ASN A 208 -1.24 0.66 1.54
C ASN A 208 -2.49 1.49 1.21
N SER A 209 -2.83 2.50 2.01
CA SER A 209 -3.94 3.41 1.68
C SER A 209 -3.70 4.16 0.37
N LEU A 210 -2.45 4.56 0.09
CA LEU A 210 -2.09 5.26 -1.14
C LEU A 210 -2.03 4.33 -2.35
N ALA A 211 -1.72 3.04 -2.19
CA ALA A 211 -1.86 2.08 -3.27
C ALA A 211 -3.34 1.94 -3.69
N GLU A 212 -4.28 1.99 -2.74
CA GLU A 212 -5.71 2.04 -3.04
C GLU A 212 -6.13 3.39 -3.67
N ALA A 213 -5.65 4.52 -3.14
CA ALA A 213 -5.95 5.85 -3.68
C ALA A 213 -5.37 6.10 -5.09
N LEU A 214 -4.26 5.45 -5.44
CA LEU A 214 -3.73 5.38 -6.81
C LEU A 214 -4.60 4.53 -7.73
N GLY A 215 -5.56 3.77 -7.20
CA GLY A 215 -6.36 2.81 -7.96
C GLY A 215 -5.67 1.46 -8.18
N MET A 216 -4.53 1.17 -7.54
CA MET A 216 -3.80 -0.09 -7.75
C MET A 216 -4.31 -1.26 -6.90
N GLN A 217 -5.35 -1.06 -6.10
CA GLN A 217 -5.99 -2.10 -5.28
C GLN A 217 -7.50 -2.14 -5.50
N LEU A 218 -8.14 -3.25 -5.12
CA LEU A 218 -9.59 -3.29 -5.02
C LEU A 218 -10.08 -2.33 -3.90
N PRO A 219 -11.23 -1.65 -4.06
CA PRO A 219 -11.77 -0.76 -3.04
C PRO A 219 -11.99 -1.46 -1.69
N GLY A 220 -11.60 -0.79 -0.61
CA GLY A 220 -11.62 -1.28 0.76
C GLY A 220 -10.45 -2.21 1.12
N SER A 221 -9.52 -2.50 0.21
CA SER A 221 -8.46 -3.47 0.46
C SER A 221 -7.40 -2.98 1.44
N ALA A 222 -7.08 -1.70 1.51
CA ALA A 222 -5.94 -1.22 2.29
C ALA A 222 -6.11 -1.48 3.79
N ALA A 223 -7.31 -1.22 4.32
CA ALA A 223 -7.55 -1.13 5.77
C ALA A 223 -7.93 -2.45 6.45
N ILE A 224 -8.39 -3.48 5.71
CA ILE A 224 -8.86 -4.73 6.32
C ILE A 224 -7.75 -5.35 7.21
N PRO A 225 -7.98 -5.56 8.52
CA PRO A 225 -6.98 -6.16 9.40
C PRO A 225 -6.56 -7.54 8.91
N ALA A 226 -5.27 -7.87 9.02
CA ALA A 226 -4.72 -9.09 8.45
C ALA A 226 -5.44 -10.37 8.93
N PRO A 227 -5.82 -10.51 10.21
CA PRO A 227 -6.53 -11.71 10.68
C PRO A 227 -8.01 -11.80 10.29
N TYR A 228 -8.61 -10.74 9.74
CA TYR A 228 -10.04 -10.75 9.43
C TYR A 228 -10.33 -11.66 8.23
N ARG A 229 -11.44 -12.42 8.28
CA ARG A 229 -11.88 -13.25 7.14
C ARG A 229 -12.03 -12.47 5.84
N GLU A 230 -12.36 -11.18 5.93
CA GLU A 230 -12.49 -10.25 4.81
C GLU A 230 -11.19 -10.13 4.02
N ARG A 231 -10.03 -10.27 4.68
CA ARG A 231 -8.72 -10.26 4.03
C ARG A 231 -8.60 -11.45 3.08
N GLY A 232 -8.94 -12.66 3.53
CA GLY A 232 -8.96 -13.85 2.67
C GLY A 232 -9.99 -13.77 1.53
N GLN A 233 -11.12 -13.09 1.75
CA GLN A 233 -12.15 -12.87 0.73
C GLN A 233 -11.68 -11.89 -0.35
N ILE A 234 -11.04 -10.78 0.01
CA ILE A 234 -10.52 -9.82 -0.97
C ILE A 234 -9.29 -10.37 -1.70
N SER A 235 -8.48 -11.23 -1.07
CA SER A 235 -7.40 -11.96 -1.75
C SER A 235 -7.92 -12.82 -2.89
N TYR A 236 -9.03 -13.54 -2.67
CA TYR A 236 -9.69 -14.31 -3.72
C TYR A 236 -10.18 -13.42 -4.86
N ARG A 237 -10.88 -12.32 -4.54
CA ARG A 237 -11.36 -11.36 -5.54
C ARG A 237 -10.21 -10.70 -6.32
N THR A 238 -9.08 -10.45 -5.66
CA THR A 238 -7.88 -9.91 -6.31
C THR A 238 -7.29 -10.89 -7.31
N GLY A 239 -7.29 -12.19 -6.99
CA GLY A 239 -6.93 -13.25 -7.93
C GLY A 239 -7.85 -13.32 -9.16
N GLN A 240 -9.14 -13.03 -8.99
CA GLN A 240 -10.05 -12.91 -10.13
C GLN A 240 -9.76 -11.65 -10.96
N GLN A 241 -9.53 -10.53 -10.26
CA GLN A 241 -9.31 -9.23 -10.87
C GLN A 241 -8.07 -9.21 -11.78
N ILE A 242 -6.96 -9.81 -11.35
CA ILE A 242 -5.73 -9.80 -12.16
C ILE A 242 -5.90 -10.55 -13.49
N VAL A 243 -6.70 -11.62 -13.51
CA VAL A 243 -7.00 -12.34 -14.76
C VAL A 243 -7.85 -11.48 -15.69
N GLU A 244 -8.82 -10.73 -15.15
CA GLU A 244 -9.56 -9.73 -15.93
C GLU A 244 -8.62 -8.66 -16.48
N MET A 245 -7.73 -8.10 -15.66
CA MET A 245 -6.78 -7.06 -16.10
C MET A 245 -5.84 -7.53 -17.20
N VAL A 246 -5.43 -8.81 -17.21
CA VAL A 246 -4.67 -9.37 -18.34
C VAL A 246 -5.51 -9.43 -19.61
N ASN A 247 -6.79 -9.83 -19.50
CA ASN A 247 -7.68 -9.90 -20.66
C ASN A 247 -8.03 -8.51 -21.23
N SER A 248 -8.13 -7.48 -20.38
CA SER A 248 -8.37 -6.10 -20.80
C SER A 248 -7.09 -5.30 -21.06
N ASP A 249 -5.91 -5.92 -20.89
CA ASP A 249 -4.59 -5.29 -21.00
C ASP A 249 -4.46 -4.00 -20.17
N ARG A 250 -5.10 -3.97 -18.99
CA ARG A 250 -5.09 -2.81 -18.09
C ARG A 250 -3.78 -2.79 -17.31
N ARG A 251 -2.93 -1.82 -17.61
CA ARG A 251 -1.54 -1.73 -17.12
C ARG A 251 -1.37 -0.68 -16.03
N PRO A 252 -0.28 -0.76 -15.25
CA PRO A 252 0.13 0.28 -14.31
C PRO A 252 0.11 1.69 -14.90
N SER A 253 0.58 1.87 -16.13
CA SER A 253 0.58 3.18 -16.82
C SER A 253 -0.80 3.74 -17.16
N ASP A 254 -1.83 2.89 -17.27
CA ASP A 254 -3.22 3.33 -17.49
C ASP A 254 -3.91 3.79 -16.19
N ILE A 255 -3.38 3.36 -15.04
CA ILE A 255 -3.97 3.59 -13.71
C ILE A 255 -3.21 4.69 -12.96
N MET A 256 -1.88 4.58 -12.87
CA MET A 256 -1.03 5.50 -12.12
C MET A 256 -0.66 6.72 -12.96
N THR A 257 -1.67 7.45 -13.42
CA THR A 257 -1.51 8.71 -14.16
C THR A 257 -1.22 9.89 -13.21
N ARG A 258 -0.90 11.05 -13.76
CA ARG A 258 -0.72 12.29 -12.97
C ARG A 258 -1.92 12.55 -12.06
N GLU A 259 -3.13 12.40 -12.60
CA GLU A 259 -4.40 12.57 -11.91
C GLU A 259 -4.53 11.62 -10.70
N ALA A 260 -4.13 10.35 -10.85
CA ALA A 260 -4.14 9.38 -9.75
C ALA A 260 -3.12 9.75 -8.66
N PHE A 261 -1.94 10.25 -9.02
CA PHE A 261 -0.96 10.74 -8.04
C PHE A 261 -1.46 11.97 -7.28
N GLU A 262 -2.11 12.93 -7.95
CA GLU A 262 -2.69 14.10 -7.30
C GLU A 262 -3.81 13.72 -6.32
N ASN A 263 -4.67 12.78 -6.68
CA ASN A 263 -5.63 12.17 -5.75
C ASN A 263 -4.93 11.55 -4.53
N ALA A 264 -3.86 10.80 -4.74
CA ALA A 264 -3.11 10.17 -3.65
C ALA A 264 -2.48 11.21 -2.71
N VAL A 265 -2.00 12.35 -3.21
CA VAL A 265 -1.49 13.46 -2.38
C VAL A 265 -2.58 14.05 -1.47
N VAL A 266 -3.78 14.29 -2.03
CA VAL A 266 -4.94 14.78 -1.27
C VAL A 266 -5.35 13.76 -0.21
N VAL A 267 -5.49 12.48 -0.59
CA VAL A 267 -5.84 11.40 0.34
C VAL A 267 -4.79 11.25 1.44
N ASN A 268 -3.50 11.35 1.14
CA ASN A 268 -2.44 11.30 2.14
C ASN A 268 -2.62 12.39 3.23
N SER A 269 -3.00 13.58 2.81
CA SER A 269 -3.23 14.71 3.73
C SER A 269 -4.47 14.46 4.59
N ALA A 270 -5.55 13.95 3.98
CA ALA A 270 -6.79 13.61 4.68
C ALA A 270 -6.64 12.50 5.73
N ILE A 271 -5.75 11.54 5.48
CA ILE A 271 -5.47 10.45 6.44
C ILE A 271 -4.36 10.79 7.44
N GLY A 272 -3.67 11.93 7.31
CA GLY A 272 -2.52 12.27 8.14
C GLY A 272 -1.34 11.33 7.92
N GLY A 273 -1.04 11.00 6.66
CA GLY A 273 -0.06 10.00 6.26
C GLY A 273 1.40 10.30 6.66
N SER A 274 2.25 9.29 6.52
CA SER A 274 3.68 9.31 6.82
C SER A 274 4.47 10.27 5.92
N THR A 275 5.49 10.94 6.47
CA THR A 275 6.46 11.77 5.72
C THR A 275 7.33 10.96 4.76
N ASN A 276 7.30 9.63 4.81
CA ASN A 276 7.94 8.78 3.82
C ASN A 276 7.14 8.72 2.50
N ALA A 277 5.87 9.11 2.49
CA ALA A 277 5.01 9.02 1.31
C ALA A 277 5.51 9.85 0.10
N PRO A 278 5.96 11.11 0.26
CA PRO A 278 6.58 11.87 -0.83
C PRO A 278 7.79 11.16 -1.46
N ILE A 279 8.68 10.59 -0.64
CA ILE A 279 9.85 9.86 -1.12
C ILE A 279 9.43 8.64 -1.98
N HIS A 280 8.31 8.02 -1.62
CA HIS A 280 7.82 6.79 -2.24
C HIS A 280 7.01 7.06 -3.51
N LEU A 281 5.99 7.93 -3.46
CA LEU A 281 5.18 8.23 -4.63
C LEU A 281 5.97 9.00 -5.70
N ASN A 282 6.85 9.94 -5.32
CA ASN A 282 7.69 10.62 -6.31
C ASN A 282 8.62 9.61 -7.02
N ALA A 283 9.10 8.58 -6.31
CA ALA A 283 9.87 7.52 -6.94
C ALA A 283 9.02 6.69 -7.91
N ILE A 284 7.82 6.26 -7.52
CA ILE A 284 6.91 5.48 -8.40
C ILE A 284 6.52 6.31 -9.64
N ALA A 285 6.15 7.58 -9.47
CA ALA A 285 5.80 8.50 -10.56
C ALA A 285 6.94 8.63 -11.58
N ARG A 286 8.19 8.75 -11.10
CA ARG A 286 9.37 8.81 -11.98
C ARG A 286 9.60 7.54 -12.80
N HIS A 287 9.23 6.35 -12.30
CA HIS A 287 9.31 5.11 -13.08
C HIS A 287 8.31 5.05 -14.24
N LEU A 288 7.28 5.89 -14.21
CA LEU A 288 6.29 6.06 -15.29
C LEU A 288 6.52 7.31 -16.13
N GLY A 289 7.56 8.10 -15.82
CA GLY A 289 7.78 9.40 -16.46
C GLY A 289 6.73 10.45 -16.08
N VAL A 290 5.97 10.24 -15.00
CA VAL A 290 4.99 11.20 -14.48
C VAL A 290 5.72 12.24 -13.62
N PRO A 291 5.63 13.55 -13.95
CA PRO A 291 6.19 14.58 -13.10
C PRO A 291 5.42 14.60 -11.77
N LEU A 292 6.14 14.57 -10.65
CA LEU A 292 5.61 14.75 -9.30
C LEU A 292 6.76 15.16 -8.38
N ASP A 293 6.61 16.27 -7.68
CA ASP A 293 7.61 16.76 -6.74
C ASP A 293 7.01 17.27 -5.43
N ASN A 294 7.86 17.72 -4.51
CA ASN A 294 7.43 18.19 -3.20
C ASN A 294 6.65 19.53 -3.22
N ASP A 295 6.70 20.30 -4.30
CA ASP A 295 5.84 21.48 -4.46
C ASP A 295 4.41 21.06 -4.76
N ASP A 296 4.20 20.00 -5.54
CA ASP A 296 2.88 19.39 -5.74
C ASP A 296 2.26 18.93 -4.41
N TRP A 297 3.07 18.31 -3.55
CA TRP A 297 2.64 17.86 -2.21
C TRP A 297 2.12 19.00 -1.34
N GLN A 298 2.79 20.15 -1.37
CA GLN A 298 2.30 21.33 -0.66
C GLN A 298 1.09 21.95 -1.35
N GLY A 299 1.16 22.17 -2.66
CA GLY A 299 0.14 22.88 -3.44
C GLY A 299 -1.22 22.18 -3.42
N LEU A 300 -1.22 20.85 -3.50
CA LEU A 300 -2.44 20.04 -3.50
C LEU A 300 -2.86 19.62 -2.08
N GLY A 301 -1.88 19.32 -1.22
CA GLY A 301 -2.15 18.66 0.06
C GLY A 301 -2.33 19.60 1.25
N HIS A 302 -1.62 20.73 1.31
CA HIS A 302 -1.48 21.50 2.55
C HIS A 302 -2.82 21.93 3.18
N LYS A 303 -3.77 22.39 2.34
CA LYS A 303 -5.09 22.87 2.77
C LYS A 303 -6.16 21.78 2.88
N VAL A 304 -5.76 20.51 2.72
CA VAL A 304 -6.67 19.38 2.94
C VAL A 304 -6.78 19.11 4.44
N PRO A 305 -8.00 18.96 4.98
CA PRO A 305 -8.21 18.72 6.40
C PRO A 305 -7.84 17.31 6.83
N LEU A 306 -7.41 17.15 8.09
CA LEU A 306 -7.20 15.83 8.71
C LEU A 306 -8.54 15.23 9.09
N LEU A 307 -8.93 14.16 8.42
CA LEU A 307 -10.19 13.46 8.66
C LEU A 307 -10.02 12.27 9.61
N VAL A 308 -8.87 11.59 9.54
CA VAL A 308 -8.71 10.28 10.21
C VAL A 308 -8.08 10.42 11.60
N ASN A 309 -8.83 10.01 12.63
CA ASN A 309 -8.44 10.00 14.04
C ASN A 309 -7.65 8.75 14.43
N LEU A 310 -6.48 8.60 13.83
CA LEU A 310 -5.56 7.49 14.05
C LEU A 310 -4.26 7.96 14.67
N GLN A 311 -3.70 7.17 15.59
CA GLN A 311 -2.33 7.38 16.06
C GLN A 311 -1.36 7.42 14.85
N PRO A 312 -0.34 8.29 14.83
CA PRO A 312 0.10 9.16 15.94
C PRO A 312 -0.62 10.51 16.05
N ALA A 313 -1.46 10.92 15.08
CA ALA A 313 -2.12 12.23 15.11
C ALA A 313 -3.40 12.23 15.97
N GLY A 314 -4.00 11.05 16.15
CA GLY A 314 -5.23 10.82 16.88
C GLY A 314 -5.13 9.67 17.88
N GLU A 315 -6.28 9.06 18.19
CA GLU A 315 -6.41 8.15 19.33
C GLU A 315 -6.62 6.68 18.94
N TYR A 316 -7.28 6.42 17.81
CA TYR A 316 -7.67 5.08 17.38
C TYR A 316 -6.56 4.35 16.59
N LEU A 317 -6.84 3.10 16.23
CA LEU A 317 -5.93 2.17 15.55
C LEU A 317 -6.61 1.51 14.33
N GLY A 318 -5.86 0.69 13.60
CA GLY A 318 -6.22 0.18 12.27
C GLY A 318 -7.55 -0.59 12.21
N GLU A 319 -7.93 -1.31 13.27
CA GLU A 319 -9.25 -1.98 13.29
C GLU A 319 -10.41 -0.99 13.31
N ASP A 320 -10.27 0.09 14.07
CA ASP A 320 -11.28 1.14 14.16
C ASP A 320 -11.42 1.83 12.79
N TYR A 321 -10.30 2.10 12.11
CA TYR A 321 -10.27 2.72 10.77
C TYR A 321 -10.98 1.88 9.72
N HIS A 322 -10.72 0.57 9.70
CA HIS A 322 -11.40 -0.36 8.81
C HIS A 322 -12.91 -0.36 9.05
N ARG A 323 -13.33 -0.52 10.31
CA ARG A 323 -14.76 -0.55 10.68
C ARG A 323 -15.47 0.75 10.38
N ALA A 324 -14.76 1.88 10.46
CA ALA A 324 -15.25 3.19 10.09
C ALA A 324 -15.39 3.39 8.57
N GLY A 325 -15.00 2.42 7.74
CA GLY A 325 -15.15 2.45 6.29
C GLY A 325 -13.84 2.64 5.51
N GLY A 326 -12.71 2.79 6.20
CA GLY A 326 -11.38 2.82 5.60
C GLY A 326 -11.17 3.91 4.55
N VAL A 327 -10.33 3.61 3.55
CA VAL A 327 -10.01 4.53 2.45
C VAL A 327 -11.25 4.97 1.65
N PRO A 328 -12.20 4.07 1.29
CA PRO A 328 -13.39 4.49 0.56
C PRO A 328 -14.23 5.54 1.28
N ALA A 329 -14.35 5.47 2.60
CA ALA A 329 -15.08 6.48 3.37
C ALA A 329 -14.37 7.84 3.35
N VAL A 330 -13.03 7.87 3.46
CA VAL A 330 -12.24 9.10 3.35
C VAL A 330 -12.39 9.74 1.97
N ILE A 331 -12.25 8.93 0.91
CA ILE A 331 -12.41 9.42 -0.47
C ILE A 331 -13.84 9.91 -0.71
N GLY A 332 -14.84 9.20 -0.19
CA GLY A 332 -16.23 9.62 -0.29
C GLY A 332 -16.51 10.98 0.35
N GLU A 333 -15.96 11.25 1.54
CA GLU A 333 -16.04 12.57 2.19
C GLU A 333 -15.41 13.68 1.34
N LEU A 334 -14.24 13.41 0.75
CA LEU A 334 -13.55 14.36 -0.14
C LEU A 334 -14.34 14.62 -1.43
N LEU A 335 -14.94 13.58 -2.01
CA LEU A 335 -15.80 13.70 -3.20
C LEU A 335 -17.02 14.59 -2.94
N GLU A 336 -17.68 14.44 -1.78
CA GLU A 336 -18.87 15.23 -1.44
C GLU A 336 -18.61 16.73 -1.45
N LYS A 337 -17.42 17.13 -1.01
CA LYS A 337 -17.02 18.53 -0.88
C LYS A 337 -16.21 19.03 -2.07
N GLY A 338 -16.08 18.22 -3.13
CA GLY A 338 -15.29 18.57 -4.31
C GLY A 338 -13.80 18.77 -4.01
N LEU A 339 -13.28 18.12 -2.96
CA LEU A 339 -11.87 18.20 -2.55
C LEU A 339 -10.99 17.15 -3.22
N LEU A 340 -11.58 16.09 -3.78
CA LEU A 340 -10.83 15.13 -4.60
C LEU A 340 -10.72 15.69 -6.04
N PRO A 341 -9.51 15.99 -6.55
CA PRO A 341 -9.35 16.73 -7.79
C PRO A 341 -9.74 15.93 -9.04
N HIS A 342 -9.55 14.61 -9.03
CA HIS A 342 -9.75 13.76 -10.21
C HIS A 342 -10.67 12.56 -9.93
N PRO A 343 -11.98 12.77 -9.79
CA PRO A 343 -12.95 11.69 -9.53
C PRO A 343 -12.94 10.58 -10.58
N ASP A 344 -12.64 10.92 -11.83
CA ASP A 344 -12.72 10.01 -12.98
C ASP A 344 -11.46 9.16 -13.20
N ALA A 345 -10.46 9.25 -12.31
CA ALA A 345 -9.23 8.46 -12.41
C ALA A 345 -9.55 6.94 -12.41
N LEU A 346 -8.99 6.21 -13.39
CA LEU A 346 -9.21 4.78 -13.57
C LEU A 346 -8.58 3.97 -12.43
N THR A 347 -9.23 2.86 -12.06
CA THR A 347 -8.71 1.93 -11.04
C THR A 347 -8.59 0.50 -11.56
N ALA A 348 -7.92 -0.36 -10.79
CA ALA A 348 -7.59 -1.74 -11.13
C ALA A 348 -8.82 -2.58 -11.46
N ASN A 349 -10.01 -2.25 -10.92
CA ASN A 349 -11.26 -2.96 -11.21
C ASN A 349 -11.99 -2.46 -12.47
N GLY A 350 -11.41 -1.52 -13.21
CA GLY A 350 -11.97 -0.96 -14.44
C GLY A 350 -13.00 0.15 -14.22
N ARG A 351 -13.24 0.55 -12.97
CA ARG A 351 -14.11 1.67 -12.60
C ARG A 351 -13.30 2.90 -12.22
N THR A 352 -13.94 4.06 -12.25
CA THR A 352 -13.38 5.32 -11.76
C THR A 352 -13.30 5.33 -10.23
N MET A 353 -12.49 6.23 -9.68
CA MET A 353 -12.41 6.43 -8.23
C MET A 353 -13.78 6.86 -7.65
N ALA A 354 -14.53 7.71 -8.35
CA ALA A 354 -15.86 8.13 -7.97
C ALA A 354 -16.85 6.96 -7.93
N GLU A 355 -16.94 6.14 -8.97
CA GLU A 355 -17.84 4.97 -8.98
C GLU A 355 -17.58 3.98 -7.83
N ASN A 356 -16.34 3.93 -7.34
CA ASN A 356 -15.95 3.07 -6.23
C ASN A 356 -16.29 3.66 -4.84
N CYS A 357 -16.26 4.99 -4.70
CA CYS A 357 -16.30 5.68 -3.40
C CYS A 357 -17.48 6.64 -3.21
N GLU A 358 -18.25 6.95 -4.25
CA GLU A 358 -19.43 7.80 -4.16
C GLU A 358 -20.46 7.20 -3.18
N GLY A 359 -21.03 8.04 -2.32
CA GLY A 359 -21.94 7.63 -1.25
C GLY A 359 -21.30 6.79 -0.12
N ARG A 360 -20.01 6.45 -0.18
CA ARG A 360 -19.31 5.78 0.91
C ARG A 360 -18.97 6.80 1.99
N ARG A 361 -19.54 6.64 3.18
CA ARG A 361 -19.30 7.53 4.33
C ARG A 361 -19.00 6.70 5.56
N SER A 362 -18.40 7.35 6.55
CA SER A 362 -18.17 6.69 7.82
C SER A 362 -19.45 6.58 8.62
N GLU A 363 -19.71 5.39 9.16
CA GLU A 363 -20.74 5.19 10.18
C GLU A 363 -20.23 5.56 11.58
N ASN A 364 -18.93 5.88 11.72
CA ASN A 364 -18.31 6.26 12.98
C ASN A 364 -17.46 7.53 12.82
N SER A 365 -18.12 8.68 13.01
CA SER A 365 -17.50 10.01 12.94
C SER A 365 -16.48 10.30 14.05
N ASP A 366 -16.31 9.42 15.04
CA ASP A 366 -15.22 9.55 16.01
C ASP A 366 -13.88 9.14 15.41
N VAL A 367 -13.90 8.22 14.44
CA VAL A 367 -12.72 7.65 13.79
C VAL A 367 -12.42 8.33 12.46
N ILE A 368 -13.43 8.52 11.60
CA ILE A 368 -13.28 9.27 10.34
C ILE A 368 -14.22 10.47 10.40
N LYS A 369 -13.64 11.64 10.61
CA LYS A 369 -14.34 12.92 10.68
C LYS A 369 -14.86 13.33 9.32
N THR A 370 -15.89 14.18 9.33
CA THR A 370 -16.36 14.87 8.13
C THR A 370 -15.44 16.05 7.80
N VAL A 371 -15.47 16.51 6.55
CA VAL A 371 -14.73 17.71 6.12
C VAL A 371 -15.17 18.98 6.87
N ASP A 372 -16.44 19.06 7.29
CA ASP A 372 -16.96 20.22 8.03
C ASP A 372 -16.53 20.24 9.51
N GLN A 373 -16.23 19.06 10.09
CA GLN A 373 -15.78 18.90 11.47
C GLN A 373 -14.49 18.07 11.55
N PRO A 374 -13.41 18.50 10.88
CA PRO A 374 -12.17 17.71 10.82
C PRO A 374 -11.40 17.82 12.13
N MET A 375 -10.41 16.95 12.30
CA MET A 375 -9.48 17.08 13.44
C MET A 375 -8.64 18.35 13.34
N LEU A 376 -8.18 18.66 12.13
CA LEU A 376 -7.37 19.83 11.80
C LEU A 376 -7.75 20.33 10.40
N LYS A 377 -7.80 21.65 10.21
CA LYS A 377 -8.19 22.26 8.93
C LYS A 377 -7.10 22.13 7.85
N ASP A 378 -5.84 22.33 8.24
CA ASP A 378 -4.68 22.30 7.34
C ASP A 378 -3.73 21.20 7.84
N ALA A 379 -3.75 20.03 7.19
CA ALA A 379 -3.05 18.84 7.68
C ALA A 379 -1.95 18.32 6.75
N GLY A 380 -1.95 18.78 5.50
CA GLY A 380 -0.97 18.38 4.52
C GLY A 380 0.41 18.96 4.77
N PHE A 381 1.38 18.42 4.04
CA PHE A 381 2.77 18.79 4.18
C PHE A 381 3.06 20.23 3.76
N ILE A 382 4.07 20.81 4.39
CA ILE A 382 4.72 22.04 3.94
C ILE A 382 6.09 21.64 3.35
N ASN A 383 6.40 22.14 2.16
CA ASN A 383 7.70 22.04 1.53
C ASN A 383 8.50 23.32 1.79
N LEU A 384 9.48 23.21 2.66
CA LEU A 384 10.39 24.29 3.02
C LEU A 384 11.55 24.33 2.03
N LYS A 385 11.92 25.54 1.59
CA LYS A 385 13.09 25.81 0.74
C LYS A 385 13.88 26.97 1.33
N GLY A 386 15.20 26.97 1.13
CA GLY A 386 16.05 28.06 1.59
C GLY A 386 17.54 27.78 1.37
N ASN A 387 18.39 28.52 2.07
CA ASN A 387 19.85 28.38 1.99
C ASN A 387 20.39 27.06 2.59
N LEU A 388 19.60 26.32 3.38
CA LEU A 388 19.99 25.04 3.97
C LEU A 388 19.59 23.82 3.13
N PHE A 389 18.52 23.94 2.34
CA PHE A 389 17.97 22.83 1.56
C PHE A 389 17.14 23.37 0.39
N ASP A 390 17.21 22.67 -0.75
CA ASP A 390 16.36 22.94 -1.90
C ASP A 390 14.92 22.44 -1.69
N SER A 391 14.73 21.46 -0.78
CA SER A 391 13.43 20.93 -0.38
C SER A 391 13.52 20.15 0.93
N ALA A 392 12.64 20.45 1.88
CA ALA A 392 12.42 19.69 3.11
C ALA A 392 10.93 19.63 3.45
N ILE A 393 10.44 18.46 3.88
CA ILE A 393 9.03 18.26 4.22
C ILE A 393 8.80 18.36 5.72
N MET A 394 7.80 19.13 6.13
CA MET A 394 7.28 19.17 7.50
C MET A 394 5.85 18.60 7.57
N LYS A 395 5.59 17.73 8.55
CA LYS A 395 4.26 17.19 8.86
C LYS A 395 3.52 18.10 9.84
N THR A 396 2.51 18.81 9.34
CA THR A 396 1.72 19.77 10.12
C THR A 396 0.67 19.12 11.02
N SER A 397 0.16 17.94 10.63
CA SER A 397 -0.90 17.20 11.34
C SER A 397 -0.54 16.71 12.74
N VAL A 398 0.74 16.76 13.13
CA VAL A 398 1.22 16.33 14.46
C VAL A 398 1.81 17.48 15.28
N ILE A 399 1.62 18.73 14.83
CA ILE A 399 2.01 19.91 15.60
C ILE A 399 1.01 20.09 16.75
N SER A 400 1.47 19.87 17.98
CA SER A 400 0.63 20.03 19.16
C SER A 400 0.24 21.49 19.38
N LYS A 401 -0.87 21.71 20.10
CA LYS A 401 -1.28 23.06 20.51
C LYS A 401 -0.19 23.75 21.34
N GLU A 402 0.44 23.03 22.28
CA GLU A 402 1.54 23.56 23.08
C GLU A 402 2.73 24.01 22.21
N PHE A 403 3.11 23.20 21.22
CA PHE A 403 4.20 23.56 20.30
C PHE A 403 3.84 24.82 19.50
N ARG A 404 2.61 24.89 18.98
CA ARG A 404 2.13 26.06 18.24
C ARG A 404 2.10 27.31 19.10
N ASP A 405 1.56 27.22 20.32
CA ASP A 405 1.45 28.35 21.24
C ASP A 405 2.83 28.86 21.68
N ARG A 406 3.83 27.97 21.79
CA ARG A 406 5.20 28.30 22.18
C ARG A 406 6.05 28.87 21.05
N TYR A 407 5.94 28.31 19.84
CA TYR A 407 6.90 28.57 18.76
C TYR A 407 6.30 29.24 17.51
N LEU A 408 4.99 29.23 17.32
CA LEU A 408 4.32 29.65 16.08
C LEU A 408 3.14 30.62 16.34
N SER A 409 3.13 31.29 17.50
CA SER A 409 2.05 32.19 17.92
C SER A 409 2.40 33.67 17.78
N ASN A 410 3.66 34.01 17.50
CA ASN A 410 4.12 35.38 17.31
C ASN A 410 3.98 35.80 15.84
N PRO A 411 3.06 36.70 15.48
CA PRO A 411 2.90 37.14 14.09
C PRO A 411 4.08 37.99 13.57
N ASP A 412 4.89 38.56 14.47
CA ASP A 412 6.09 39.33 14.11
C ASP A 412 7.34 38.44 13.95
N ASP A 413 7.23 37.15 14.30
CA ASP A 413 8.28 36.12 14.17
C ASP A 413 7.62 34.76 13.82
N PRO A 414 7.06 34.64 12.59
CA PRO A 414 6.13 33.57 12.20
C PRO A 414 6.76 32.20 11.91
#